data_AF-A0A368VG82-F1
#
_entry.id   AF-A0A368VG82-F1
#
_cell.length_a   1.000
_cell.length_b   1.000
_cell.length_c   1.000
_cell.angle_alpha   90.00
_cell.angle_beta   90.00
_cell.angle_gamma   90.00
#
_symmetry.space_group_name_H-M   'P 1'
#
loop_
_entity.id
_entity.type
_entity.pdbx_description
1 polymer ?
#
loop_
_entity_poly.entity_id
_entity_poly.type
_entity_poly.pdbx_seq_one_letter_code
_entity_poly.pdbx_strand_id
1 'polypeptide(L)'
;MGELLSRMKHKHGRIIDGRRHFWDVEKLWELSKNLPVLKIKIDSIKELDQDCWFADSGSRPIPTIRNVAFHCQRIINANMEYPILLCSDGQLIDGGHRIAKALINEKSEIAAVYITLPAPDVIQ
;
A
#
# COMPACT_ATOMS: atom_id res chain seq x y z
N MET A 1 3.69 22.00 7.86
CA MET A 1 4.13 20.58 7.78
C MET A 1 3.12 19.63 8.43
N GLY A 2 2.74 19.83 9.71
CA GLY A 2 1.70 19.02 10.38
C GLY A 2 0.32 19.07 9.71
N GLU A 3 -0.08 20.24 9.19
CA GLU A 3 -1.38 20.41 8.53
C GLU A 3 -1.49 19.65 7.19
N LEU A 4 -0.37 19.52 6.44
CA LEU A 4 -0.35 18.80 5.17
C LEU A 4 -0.47 17.28 5.42
N LEU A 5 0.26 16.76 6.41
CA LEU A 5 0.15 15.36 6.84
C LEU A 5 -1.25 15.01 7.32
N SER A 6 -1.91 15.90 8.08
CA SER A 6 -3.26 15.64 8.60
C SER A 6 -4.34 15.58 7.51
N ARG A 7 -4.08 16.15 6.33
CA ARG A 7 -5.02 16.15 5.19
C ARG A 7 -4.91 14.90 4.33
N MET A 8 -3.80 14.16 4.40
CA MET A 8 -3.62 12.91 3.65
C MET A 8 -4.50 11.81 4.24
N LYS A 9 -5.49 11.34 3.47
CA LYS A 9 -6.37 10.25 3.91
C LYS A 9 -5.65 8.91 3.94
N HIS A 10 -4.75 8.71 2.98
CA HIS A 10 -3.92 7.52 2.87
C HIS A 10 -2.50 7.95 2.49
N LYS A 11 -1.51 7.44 3.22
CA LYS A 11 -0.11 7.86 3.08
C LYS A 11 0.78 6.65 2.90
N HIS A 12 1.74 6.80 1.99
CA HIS A 12 2.88 5.91 1.88
C HIS A 12 4.05 6.52 2.64
N GLY A 13 4.70 5.76 3.51
CA GLY A 13 5.78 6.24 4.37
C GLY A 13 7.05 5.43 4.15
N ARG A 14 8.21 6.11 4.06
CA ARG A 14 9.53 5.46 4.00
C ARG A 14 10.51 6.15 4.95
N ILE A 15 11.47 5.40 5.47
CA ILE A 15 12.65 5.97 6.13
C ILE A 15 13.77 6.08 5.10
N ILE A 16 14.24 7.31 4.85
CA ILE A 16 15.34 7.62 3.92
C ILE A 16 16.31 8.54 4.67
N ASP A 17 17.57 8.15 4.74
CA ASP A 17 18.63 8.89 5.46
C ASP A 17 18.23 9.28 6.89
N GLY A 18 17.59 8.36 7.61
CA GLY A 18 17.14 8.56 9.00
C GLY A 18 15.92 9.47 9.17
N ARG A 19 15.32 9.96 8.08
CA ARG A 19 14.11 10.79 8.10
C ARG A 19 12.92 10.06 7.52
N ARG A 20 11.71 10.38 7.99
CA ARG A 20 10.47 9.80 7.50
C ARG A 20 9.89 10.65 6.39
N HIS A 21 9.83 10.07 5.20
CA HIS A 21 9.29 10.67 4.00
C HIS A 21 7.87 10.15 3.78
N PHE A 22 6.94 11.06 3.46
CA PHE A 22 5.55 10.73 3.23
C PHE A 22 5.09 11.20 1.85
N TRP A 23 4.29 10.35 1.21
CA TRP A 23 3.59 10.65 -0.04
C TRP A 23 2.09 10.44 0.16
N ASP A 24 1.30 11.33 -0.43
CA ASP A 24 -0.14 11.18 -0.54
C ASP A 24 -0.48 10.12 -1.59
N VAL A 25 -1.11 9.02 -1.17
CA VAL A 25 -1.43 7.90 -2.07
C VAL A 25 -2.46 8.31 -3.12
N GLU A 26 -3.37 9.26 -2.83
CA GLU A 26 -4.32 9.75 -3.83
C GLU A 26 -3.58 10.43 -4.99
N LYS A 27 -2.54 11.23 -4.70
CA LYS A 27 -1.70 11.84 -5.74
C LYS A 27 -0.89 10.82 -6.54
N LEU A 28 -0.37 9.80 -5.88
CA LEU A 28 0.37 8.74 -6.56
C LEU A 28 -0.53 7.98 -7.55
N TRP A 29 -1.79 7.73 -7.19
CA TRP A 29 -2.78 7.15 -8.10
C TRP A 29 -3.08 8.05 -9.30
N GLU A 30 -3.20 9.37 -9.09
CA GLU A 30 -3.37 10.33 -10.19
C GLU A 30 -2.19 10.30 -11.17
N LEU A 31 -0.96 10.29 -10.64
CA LEU A 31 0.26 10.21 -11.44
C LEU A 31 0.41 8.87 -12.19
N SER A 32 -0.20 7.80 -11.68
CA SER A 32 -0.09 6.46 -12.26
C SER A 32 -1.18 6.12 -13.29
N LYS A 33 -2.19 6.99 -13.51
CA LYS A 33 -3.38 6.69 -14.33
C LYS A 33 -3.08 6.18 -15.75
N ASN A 34 -2.01 6.68 -16.36
CA ASN A 34 -1.64 6.35 -17.75
C ASN A 34 -0.47 5.36 -17.84
N LEU A 35 -0.01 4.82 -16.70
CA LEU A 35 1.07 3.85 -16.68
C LEU A 35 0.53 2.45 -17.04
N PRO A 36 1.36 1.59 -17.65
CA PRO A 36 0.93 0.25 -18.04
C PRO A 36 0.56 -0.59 -16.81
N VAL A 37 -0.55 -1.32 -16.95
CA VAL A 37 -0.95 -2.35 -15.99
C VAL A 37 -0.34 -3.68 -16.42
N LEU A 38 0.42 -4.29 -15.53
CA LEU A 38 1.09 -5.58 -15.75
C LEU A 38 0.47 -6.64 -14.84
N LYS A 39 0.34 -7.87 -15.34
CA LYS A 39 0.10 -9.02 -14.46
C LYS A 39 1.42 -9.51 -13.93
N ILE A 40 1.51 -9.68 -12.62
CA ILE A 40 2.71 -10.16 -11.94
C ILE A 40 2.35 -11.32 -11.01
N LYS A 41 3.34 -12.17 -10.69
CA LYS A 41 3.18 -13.21 -9.68
C LYS A 41 3.05 -12.59 -8.29
N ILE A 42 2.09 -13.06 -7.49
CA ILE A 42 1.90 -12.56 -6.12
C ILE A 42 3.16 -12.82 -5.28
N ASP A 43 3.79 -13.99 -5.44
CA ASP A 43 5.03 -14.37 -4.74
C ASP A 43 6.25 -13.48 -5.06
N SER A 44 6.14 -12.58 -6.05
CA SER A 44 7.20 -11.61 -6.33
C SER A 44 7.13 -10.33 -5.47
N ILE A 45 6.05 -10.16 -4.69
CA ILE A 45 5.81 -8.96 -3.89
C ILE A 45 6.57 -9.06 -2.57
N LYS A 46 7.41 -8.06 -2.27
CA LYS A 46 8.32 -8.09 -1.12
C LYS A 46 7.59 -8.13 0.22
N GLU A 47 6.47 -7.41 0.32
CA GLU A 47 5.71 -7.22 1.56
C GLU A 47 4.77 -8.40 1.88
N LEU A 48 4.74 -9.45 1.06
CA LEU A 48 3.82 -10.57 1.21
C LEU A 48 3.89 -11.22 2.60
N ASP A 49 5.11 -11.37 3.12
CA ASP A 49 5.40 -11.98 4.42
C ASP A 49 5.93 -10.97 5.45
N GLN A 50 5.63 -9.68 5.26
CA GLN A 50 6.02 -8.60 6.18
C GLN A 50 4.82 -8.05 6.94
N ASP A 51 5.05 -7.61 8.17
CA ASP A 51 4.04 -6.88 8.92
C ASP A 51 3.92 -5.44 8.39
N CYS A 52 3.00 -5.25 7.44
CA CYS A 52 2.68 -3.95 6.85
C CYS A 52 1.36 -3.35 7.37
N TRP A 53 0.69 -4.02 8.31
CA TRP A 53 -0.63 -3.61 8.82
C TRP A 53 -0.62 -3.25 10.29
N PHE A 54 0.23 -3.91 11.07
CA PHE A 54 0.25 -3.79 12.51
C PHE A 54 1.50 -3.02 12.93
N ALA A 55 2.70 -3.46 12.57
CA ALA A 55 3.92 -2.67 12.77
C ALA A 55 3.75 -1.25 12.17
N ASP A 56 4.13 -0.21 12.93
CA ASP A 56 4.11 1.22 12.57
C ASP A 56 2.81 2.05 12.64
N SER A 57 1.66 1.49 13.03
CA SER A 57 0.47 2.33 13.27
C SER A 57 0.47 2.86 14.72
N GLY A 58 1.19 3.96 14.96
CA GLY A 58 1.47 4.57 16.29
C GLY A 58 0.29 4.92 17.21
N SER A 59 -0.94 4.47 16.94
CA SER A 59 -2.09 4.60 17.82
C SER A 59 -2.83 3.30 18.11
N ARG A 60 -2.89 2.28 17.22
CA ARG A 60 -3.54 0.96 17.49
C ARG A 60 -3.00 -0.21 16.64
N PRO A 61 -1.75 -0.65 16.84
CA PRO A 61 -1.12 -1.66 16.00
C PRO A 61 -1.17 -3.11 16.53
N ILE A 62 -2.04 -3.45 17.48
CA ILE A 62 -2.02 -4.81 18.05
C ILE A 62 -2.92 -5.73 17.23
N PRO A 63 -2.48 -6.93 16.79
CA PRO A 63 -3.28 -7.88 16.03
C PRO A 63 -4.32 -8.61 16.92
N THR A 64 -5.18 -7.85 17.59
CA THR A 64 -6.33 -8.37 18.35
C THR A 64 -7.38 -8.97 17.40
N ILE A 65 -8.23 -9.88 17.90
CA ILE A 65 -9.36 -10.44 17.14
C ILE A 65 -10.19 -9.33 16.48
N ARG A 66 -10.44 -8.23 17.19
CA ARG A 66 -11.21 -7.07 16.67
C ARG A 66 -10.51 -6.40 15.49
N ASN A 67 -9.21 -6.17 15.57
CA ASN A 67 -8.45 -5.51 14.50
C ASN A 67 -8.27 -6.43 13.28
N VAL A 68 -8.05 -7.73 13.50
CA VAL A 68 -8.05 -8.73 12.43
C VAL A 68 -9.40 -8.74 11.70
N ALA A 69 -10.52 -8.76 12.43
CA ALA A 69 -11.85 -8.69 11.82
C ALA A 69 -12.06 -7.40 10.98
N PHE A 70 -11.55 -6.25 11.44
CA PHE A 70 -11.55 -5.01 10.65
C PHE A 70 -10.75 -5.15 9.34
N HIS A 71 -9.58 -5.77 9.37
CA HIS A 71 -8.81 -6.05 8.15
C HIS A 71 -9.57 -7.03 7.23
N CYS A 72 -10.13 -8.12 7.76
CA CYS A 72 -10.92 -9.07 6.99
C CYS A 72 -12.08 -8.40 6.24
N GLN A 73 -12.81 -7.49 6.89
CA GLN A 73 -13.90 -6.77 6.24
C GLN A 73 -13.40 -5.91 5.06
N ARG A 74 -12.25 -5.25 5.22
CA ARG A 74 -11.60 -4.47 4.14
C ARG A 74 -11.10 -5.36 3.00
N ILE A 75 -10.57 -6.54 3.32
CA ILE A 75 -10.16 -7.55 2.35
C ILE A 75 -11.37 -7.99 1.53
N ILE A 76 -12.46 -8.42 2.18
CA ILE A 76 -13.69 -8.87 1.50
C ILE A 76 -14.24 -7.77 0.58
N ASN A 77 -14.26 -6.52 1.05
CA ASN A 77 -14.80 -5.39 0.31
C ASN A 77 -13.83 -4.76 -0.71
N ALA A 78 -12.59 -5.25 -0.82
CA ALA A 78 -11.63 -4.69 -1.76
C ALA A 78 -12.12 -4.85 -3.20
N ASN A 79 -12.15 -3.74 -3.96
CA ASN A 79 -12.48 -3.76 -5.39
C ASN A 79 -11.30 -4.30 -6.19
N MET A 80 -11.50 -5.41 -6.90
CA MET A 80 -10.49 -6.08 -7.71
C MET A 80 -10.35 -5.53 -9.13
N GLU A 81 -11.19 -4.57 -9.54
CA GLU A 81 -11.08 -3.88 -10.84
C GLU A 81 -9.86 -2.96 -10.90
N TYR A 82 -9.34 -2.52 -9.75
CA TYR A 82 -8.16 -1.66 -9.66
C TYR A 82 -6.89 -2.50 -9.43
N PRO A 83 -5.77 -2.20 -10.14
CA PRO A 83 -4.49 -2.87 -9.93
C PRO A 83 -3.85 -2.44 -8.60
N ILE A 84 -2.90 -3.20 -8.05
CA ILE A 84 -2.07 -2.72 -6.93
C ILE A 84 -1.07 -1.66 -7.41
N LEU A 85 -0.55 -0.85 -6.49
CA LEU A 85 0.46 0.16 -6.78
C LEU A 85 1.80 -0.22 -6.14
N LEU A 86 2.82 -0.38 -6.97
CA LEU A 86 4.18 -0.67 -6.56
C LEU A 86 5.08 0.51 -6.91
N CYS A 87 6.08 0.76 -6.07
CA CYS A 87 7.19 1.59 -6.47
C CYS A 87 8.04 0.86 -7.53
N SER A 88 8.74 1.60 -8.37
CA SER A 88 9.71 1.08 -9.34
C SER A 88 10.79 0.16 -8.73
N ASP A 89 11.09 0.31 -7.44
CA ASP A 89 12.00 -0.55 -6.66
C ASP A 89 11.33 -1.81 -6.09
N GLY A 90 10.04 -2.01 -6.39
CA GLY A 90 9.25 -3.19 -6.02
C GLY A 90 8.59 -3.15 -4.65
N GLN A 91 8.70 -2.07 -3.88
CA GLN A 91 7.94 -1.97 -2.62
C GLN A 91 6.46 -1.65 -2.87
N LEU A 92 5.59 -2.23 -2.06
CA LEU A 92 4.16 -1.95 -2.02
C LEU A 92 3.87 -0.52 -1.53
N ILE A 93 3.11 0.23 -2.35
CA ILE A 93 2.57 1.55 -1.99
C ILE A 93 1.12 1.40 -1.54
N ASP A 94 0.31 0.69 -2.33
CA ASP A 94 -1.11 0.46 -2.04
C ASP A 94 -1.60 -0.87 -2.63
N GLY A 95 -2.59 -1.47 -1.97
CA GLY A 95 -3.26 -2.67 -2.47
C GLY A 95 -3.05 -3.93 -1.62
N GLY A 96 -2.49 -3.84 -0.42
CA GLY A 96 -2.33 -4.99 0.48
C GLY A 96 -3.61 -5.80 0.70
N HIS A 97 -4.76 -5.12 0.84
CA HIS A 97 -6.07 -5.82 0.95
C HIS A 97 -6.47 -6.57 -0.32
N ARG A 98 -6.09 -6.09 -1.51
CA ARG A 98 -6.33 -6.77 -2.79
C ARG A 98 -5.42 -7.98 -2.97
N ILE A 99 -4.17 -7.89 -2.53
CA ILE A 99 -3.24 -9.02 -2.49
C ILE A 99 -3.82 -10.13 -1.62
N ALA A 100 -4.22 -9.81 -0.38
CA ALA A 100 -4.83 -10.77 0.52
C ALA A 100 -6.13 -11.39 -0.06
N LYS A 101 -6.98 -10.58 -0.72
CA LYS A 101 -8.18 -11.09 -1.39
C LYS A 101 -7.82 -12.02 -2.56
N ALA A 102 -6.76 -11.73 -3.30
CA ALA A 102 -6.29 -12.59 -4.39
C ALA A 102 -5.79 -13.95 -3.87
N LEU A 103 -5.04 -13.97 -2.76
CA LEU A 103 -4.60 -15.19 -2.08
C LEU A 103 -5.78 -16.04 -1.59
N ILE A 104 -6.77 -15.43 -0.94
CA ILE A 104 -8.00 -16.12 -0.49
C ILE A 104 -8.73 -16.76 -1.67
N ASN A 105 -8.69 -16.13 -2.84
CA ASN A 105 -9.29 -16.63 -4.07
C ASN A 105 -8.35 -17.53 -4.89
N GLU A 106 -7.27 -18.02 -4.27
CA GLU A 106 -6.29 -18.95 -4.86
C GLU A 106 -5.70 -18.44 -6.19
N LYS A 107 -5.51 -17.13 -6.32
CA LYS A 107 -4.86 -16.53 -7.49
C LYS A 107 -3.35 -16.57 -7.31
N SER A 108 -2.63 -16.87 -8.39
CA SER A 108 -1.16 -16.79 -8.46
C SER A 108 -0.66 -15.46 -9.00
N GLU A 109 -1.53 -14.66 -9.62
CA GLU A 109 -1.20 -13.40 -10.27
C GLU A 109 -2.16 -12.28 -9.88
N ILE A 110 -1.65 -11.04 -9.93
CA ILE A 110 -2.42 -9.83 -9.68
C ILE A 110 -2.02 -8.72 -10.66
N ALA A 111 -2.97 -7.85 -11.00
CA ALA A 111 -2.71 -6.65 -11.80
C ALA A 111 -1.97 -5.62 -10.94
N ALA A 112 -0.88 -5.05 -11.47
CA ALA A 112 -0.03 -4.09 -10.80
C ALA A 112 0.37 -2.94 -11.73
N VAL A 113 0.53 -1.75 -11.15
CA VAL A 113 1.12 -0.58 -11.79
C VAL A 113 2.38 -0.21 -11.03
N TYR A 114 3.46 0.09 -11.76
CA TYR A 114 4.72 0.54 -11.19
C TYR A 114 4.88 2.05 -11.40
N ILE A 115 5.23 2.78 -10.33
CA ILE A 115 5.50 4.22 -10.39
C ILE A 115 6.87 4.54 -9.80
N THR A 116 7.59 5.47 -10.41
CA THR A 116 8.77 6.08 -9.76
C THR A 116 8.27 7.13 -8.79
N LEU A 117 8.61 7.00 -7.49
CA LEU A 117 8.16 7.97 -6.50
C LEU A 117 8.66 9.38 -6.86
N PRO A 118 7.78 10.39 -6.88
CA PRO A 118 8.20 11.79 -6.99
C PRO A 118 8.88 12.23 -5.68
N ALA A 119 9.26 13.52 -5.60
CA ALA A 119 9.65 14.10 -4.33
C ALA A 119 8.55 13.89 -3.26
N PRO A 120 8.90 13.61 -2.00
CA PRO A 120 7.93 13.42 -0.92
C PRO A 120 7.13 14.70 -0.69
N ASP A 121 5.87 14.55 -0.32
CA ASP A 121 5.02 15.66 0.09
C ASP A 121 5.48 16.23 1.44
N VAL A 122 5.99 15.38 2.33
CA VAL A 122 6.48 15.76 3.66
C VAL A 122 7.70 14.93 4.06
N ILE A 123 8.67 15.58 4.71
CA ILE A 123 9.85 14.95 5.33
C ILE A 123 9.85 15.33 6.82
N GLN A 124 9.99 14.34 7.71
CA GLN A 124 10.12 14.51 9.16
C GLN A 124 11.42 13.91 9.68
#